data_AF-V5G5G1-F1
#
_entry.id   AF-V5G5G1-F1
#
_cell.length_a   1.000
_cell.length_b   1.000
_cell.length_c   1.000
_cell.angle_alpha   90.00
_cell.angle_beta   90.00
_cell.angle_gamma   90.00
#
_symmetry.space_group_name_H-M   'P 1'
#
loop_
_entity.id
_entity.type
_entity.pdbx_description
1 polymer ?
#
loop_
_entity_poly.entity_id
_entity_poly.type
_entity_poly.pdbx_seq_one_letter_code
_entity_poly.pdbx_strand_id
1 'polypeptide(L)'
;MGAGYSLLPMYIAEVSEVANRGMMSLTLNVFWAIGNFIPYAIGPFISIMWFNIILACIPTAFFIIFVIIGVETPYFLAEKNKTDKAEKSLMKLRSLEKQGVQKELEDIKAHLKKDEDGHLTDILKRPELRKAFIICLVLNYTPKEL
;
A
#
# COMPACT_ATOMS: atom_id res chain seq x y z
N MET A 1 -12.85 -10.04 -1.19
CA MET A 1 -11.37 -10.11 -1.22
C MET A 1 -10.78 -9.21 -2.32
N GLY A 2 -11.27 -7.97 -2.52
CA GLY A 2 -10.81 -7.10 -3.62
C GLY A 2 -10.31 -5.74 -3.14
N ALA A 3 -11.05 -5.08 -2.26
CA ALA A 3 -10.66 -3.78 -1.72
C ALA A 3 -9.34 -3.84 -0.91
N GLY A 4 -9.17 -4.85 -0.05
CA GLY A 4 -7.94 -5.00 0.75
C GLY A 4 -6.67 -5.14 -0.09
N TYR A 5 -6.78 -5.72 -1.29
CA TYR A 5 -5.68 -5.90 -2.23
C TYR A 5 -5.21 -4.63 -2.89
N SER A 6 -6.11 -3.68 -3.12
CA SER A 6 -5.77 -2.39 -3.69
C SER A 6 -5.29 -1.42 -2.61
N LEU A 7 -5.80 -1.56 -1.39
CA LEU A 7 -5.44 -0.69 -0.26
C LEU A 7 -4.00 -0.93 0.24
N LEU A 8 -3.55 -2.18 0.28
CA LEU A 8 -2.18 -2.54 0.72
C LEU A 8 -1.06 -1.88 -0.11
N PRO A 9 -1.02 -2.04 -1.45
CA PRO A 9 0.01 -1.40 -2.27
C PRO A 9 -0.17 0.11 -2.34
N MET A 10 -1.40 0.63 -2.21
CA MET A 10 -1.66 2.07 -2.10
C MET A 10 -1.05 2.65 -0.82
N TYR A 11 -1.33 2.04 0.33
CA TYR A 11 -0.73 2.39 1.61
C TYR A 11 0.81 2.35 1.55
N ILE A 12 1.35 1.27 0.98
CA ILE A 12 2.80 1.12 0.82
C ILE A 12 3.36 2.17 -0.16
N ALA A 13 2.66 2.51 -1.24
CA ALA A 13 3.08 3.55 -2.17
C ALA A 13 3.11 4.95 -1.52
N GLU A 14 2.15 5.22 -0.63
CA GLU A 14 2.09 6.47 0.15
C GLU A 14 3.18 6.55 1.23
N VAL A 15 3.51 5.43 1.85
CA VAL A 15 4.52 5.32 2.93
C VAL A 15 5.94 5.20 2.39
N SER A 16 6.12 4.67 1.17
CA SER A 16 7.45 4.40 0.62
C SER A 16 8.04 5.56 -0.16
N GLU A 17 9.32 5.79 0.09
CA GLU A 17 10.19 6.66 -0.70
C GLU A 17 10.18 6.24 -2.18
N VAL A 18 10.16 7.23 -3.10
CA VAL A 18 10.07 6.98 -4.54
C VAL A 18 11.16 6.01 -5.03
N ALA A 19 12.35 6.07 -4.43
CA ALA A 19 13.47 5.18 -4.71
C ALA A 19 13.25 3.72 -4.26
N ASN A 20 12.42 3.49 -3.24
CA ASN A 20 12.25 2.18 -2.61
C ASN A 20 10.88 1.52 -2.88
N ARG A 21 10.00 2.20 -3.63
CA ARG A 21 8.67 1.70 -4.04
C ARG A 21 8.73 0.33 -4.71
N GLY A 22 9.73 0.12 -5.57
CA GLY A 22 9.93 -1.17 -6.25
C GLY A 22 10.25 -2.30 -5.27
N MET A 23 11.17 -2.06 -4.34
CA MET A 23 11.60 -3.05 -3.33
C MET A 23 10.48 -3.38 -2.32
N MET A 24 9.68 -2.40 -1.95
CA MET A 24 8.51 -2.62 -1.09
C MET A 24 7.43 -3.47 -1.78
N SER A 25 7.14 -3.21 -3.06
CA SER A 25 6.22 -4.04 -3.84
C SER A 25 6.75 -5.47 -4.06
N LEU A 26 8.06 -5.63 -4.29
CA LEU A 26 8.69 -6.94 -4.39
C LEU A 26 8.55 -7.74 -3.08
N THR A 27 8.74 -7.08 -1.93
CA THR A 27 8.58 -7.71 -0.61
C THR A 27 7.17 -8.28 -0.44
N LEU A 28 6.12 -7.55 -0.80
CA LEU A 28 4.73 -8.06 -0.78
C LEU A 28 4.56 -9.31 -1.64
N ASN A 29 5.15 -9.31 -2.83
CA ASN A 29 5.06 -10.42 -3.78
C ASN A 29 5.84 -11.66 -3.28
N VAL A 30 6.96 -11.46 -2.59
CA VAL A 30 7.71 -12.53 -1.93
C VAL A 30 6.90 -13.13 -0.78
N PHE A 31 6.29 -12.29 0.07
CA PHE A 31 5.40 -12.77 1.14
C PHE A 31 4.22 -13.57 0.59
N TRP A 32 3.66 -13.14 -0.54
CA TRP A 32 2.62 -13.90 -1.25
C TRP A 32 3.07 -15.30 -1.65
N ALA A 33 4.24 -15.36 -2.30
CA ALA A 33 4.80 -16.60 -2.80
C ALA A 33 5.10 -17.56 -1.65
N ILE A 34 5.68 -17.06 -0.56
CA ILE A 34 5.95 -17.84 0.66
C ILE A 34 4.64 -18.32 1.30
N GLY A 35 3.63 -17.45 1.40
CA GLY A 35 2.32 -17.79 1.96
C GLY A 35 1.61 -18.91 1.20
N ASN A 36 1.81 -19.00 -0.12
CA ASN A 36 1.32 -20.13 -0.92
C ASN A 36 2.25 -21.35 -0.83
N PHE A 37 3.56 -21.16 -0.75
CA PHE A 37 4.54 -22.24 -0.70
C PHE A 37 4.42 -23.11 0.56
N ILE A 38 4.21 -22.50 1.73
CA ILE A 38 4.09 -23.20 3.02
C ILE A 38 3.00 -24.30 2.99
N PRO A 39 1.76 -24.03 2.51
CA PRO A 39 0.73 -25.06 2.32
C PRO A 39 1.14 -26.21 1.41
N TYR A 40 1.82 -25.94 0.29
CA TYR A 40 2.23 -27.00 -0.62
C TYR A 40 3.35 -27.87 -0.03
N ALA A 41 4.24 -27.30 0.78
CA ALA A 41 5.34 -28.04 1.41
C ALA A 41 4.87 -28.88 2.62
N ILE A 42 3.97 -28.35 3.45
CA ILE A 42 3.56 -28.96 4.73
C ILE A 42 2.25 -29.74 4.62
N GLY A 43 1.41 -29.43 3.63
CA GLY A 43 0.08 -30.02 3.41
C GLY A 43 0.00 -31.55 3.49
N PRO A 44 0.93 -32.33 2.92
CA PRO A 44 0.87 -33.78 3.00
C PRO A 44 1.34 -34.39 4.34
N PHE A 45 1.97 -33.61 5.22
CA PHE A 45 2.59 -34.12 6.46
C PHE A 45 1.76 -33.86 7.73
N ILE A 46 0.73 -32.99 7.68
CA ILE A 46 -0.04 -32.54 8.85
C ILE A 46 -1.55 -32.67 8.60
N SER A 47 -2.31 -33.04 9.65
CA SER A 47 -3.77 -33.05 9.62
C SER A 47 -4.33 -31.64 9.34
N ILE A 48 -5.28 -31.55 8.41
CA ILE A 48 -5.89 -30.30 7.89
C ILE A 48 -6.33 -29.33 9.00
N MET A 49 -6.79 -29.85 10.14
CA MET A 49 -7.24 -29.02 11.26
C MET A 49 -6.09 -28.25 11.93
N TRP A 50 -4.96 -28.91 12.21
CA TRP A 50 -3.79 -28.27 12.82
C TRP A 50 -3.07 -27.34 11.84
N PHE A 51 -3.06 -27.72 10.56
CA PHE A 51 -2.53 -26.88 9.49
C PHE A 51 -3.26 -25.53 9.41
N ASN A 52 -4.61 -25.54 9.42
CA ASN A 52 -5.41 -24.32 9.39
C ASN A 52 -5.21 -23.42 10.62
N ILE A 53 -5.05 -24.00 11.82
CA ILE A 53 -4.82 -23.23 13.05
C ILE A 53 -3.47 -22.51 13.00
N ILE A 54 -2.41 -23.18 12.55
CA ILE A 54 -1.07 -22.58 12.41
C ILE A 54 -1.12 -21.47 11.35
N LEU A 55 -1.79 -21.74 10.22
CA LEU A 55 -1.92 -20.78 9.13
C LEU A 55 -2.74 -19.54 9.52
N ALA A 56 -3.70 -19.66 10.43
CA ALA A 56 -4.47 -18.52 10.96
C ALA A 56 -3.71 -17.75 12.06
N CYS A 57 -2.88 -18.44 12.83
CA CYS A 57 -2.13 -17.83 13.93
C CYS A 57 -1.05 -16.86 13.42
N ILE A 58 -0.32 -17.24 12.37
CA ILE A 58 0.75 -16.41 11.77
C ILE A 58 0.25 -15.02 11.32
N PRO A 59 -0.79 -14.89 10.46
CA PRO A 59 -1.32 -13.60 10.04
C PRO A 59 -1.98 -12.83 11.18
N THR A 60 -2.58 -13.52 12.17
CA THR A 60 -3.16 -12.86 13.35
C THR A 60 -2.07 -12.21 14.20
N ALA A 61 -0.97 -12.92 14.48
CA ALA A 61 0.17 -12.37 15.19
C ALA A 61 0.81 -11.19 14.43
N PHE A 62 0.98 -11.33 13.11
CA PHE A 62 1.48 -10.27 12.26
C PHE A 62 0.57 -9.03 12.29
N PHE A 63 -0.75 -9.22 12.23
CA PHE A 63 -1.72 -8.13 12.29
C PHE A 63 -1.65 -7.38 13.63
N ILE A 64 -1.53 -8.09 14.75
CA ILE A 64 -1.41 -7.47 16.07
C ILE A 64 -0.14 -6.62 16.15
N ILE A 65 1.00 -7.14 15.69
CA ILE A 65 2.27 -6.40 15.65
C ILE A 65 2.15 -5.17 14.75
N PHE A 66 1.51 -5.32 13.59
CA PHE A 66 1.33 -4.24 12.63
C PHE A 66 0.40 -3.14 13.16
N VAL A 67 -0.65 -3.46 13.91
CA VAL A 67 -1.52 -2.46 14.54
C VAL A 67 -0.78 -1.67 15.62
N ILE A 68 0.15 -2.30 16.34
CA ILE A 68 0.90 -1.64 17.43
C ILE A 68 2.04 -0.76 16.89
N ILE A 69 2.74 -1.22 15.85
CA ILE A 69 3.94 -0.56 15.31
C ILE A 69 3.63 0.31 14.08
N GLY A 70 2.53 0.02 13.40
CA GLY A 70 2.10 0.66 12.16
C GLY A 70 1.98 2.16 12.33
N VAL A 71 2.76 2.88 11.54
CA VAL A 71 2.71 4.34 11.45
C VAL A 71 1.62 4.69 10.45
N GLU A 72 0.57 5.40 10.89
CA GLU A 72 -0.48 5.88 10.00
C GLU A 72 0.10 6.72 8.85
N THR A 73 -0.48 6.65 7.64
CA THR A 73 0.07 7.37 6.49
C THR A 73 0.06 8.88 6.74
N PRO A 74 1.14 9.59 6.37
CA PRO A 74 1.21 11.04 6.58
C PRO A 74 0.17 11.79 5.74
N TYR A 75 -0.27 11.21 4.61
CA TYR A 75 -1.38 11.71 3.80
C TYR A 75 -2.71 11.68 4.56
N PHE A 76 -3.06 10.56 5.21
CA PHE A 76 -4.28 10.45 6.01
C PHE A 76 -4.29 11.41 7.21
N LEU A 77 -3.13 11.63 7.84
CA LEU A 77 -2.99 12.58 8.94
C LEU A 77 -3.06 14.04 8.47
N ALA A 78 -2.54 14.35 7.28
CA ALA A 78 -2.62 15.66 6.66
C ALA A 78 -4.06 15.99 6.22
N GLU A 79 -4.78 15.03 5.64
CA GLU A 79 -6.20 15.15 5.27
C GLU A 79 -7.09 15.44 6.49
N LYS A 80 -6.80 14.81 7.64
CA LYS A 80 -7.49 15.09 8.91
C LYS A 80 -7.05 16.39 9.62
N ASN A 81 -6.28 17.26 8.96
CA ASN A 81 -5.73 18.50 9.52
C ASN A 81 -4.87 18.31 10.79
N LYS A 82 -4.32 17.10 11.03
CA LYS A 82 -3.46 16.81 12.19
C LYS A 82 -1.98 16.95 11.84
N THR A 83 -1.57 18.18 11.57
CA THR A 83 -0.21 18.53 11.11
C THR A 83 0.91 18.05 12.01
N ASP A 84 0.77 18.16 13.34
CA ASP A 84 1.79 17.70 14.29
C ASP A 84 2.02 16.19 14.27
N LYS A 85 0.95 15.41 14.03
CA LYS A 85 1.05 13.94 13.95
C LYS A 85 1.61 13.49 12.61
N ALA A 86 1.25 14.20 11.54
CA ALA A 86 1.81 13.98 10.21
C ALA A 86 3.33 14.25 10.21
N GLU A 87 3.78 15.34 10.83
CA GLU A 87 5.21 15.68 10.95
C GLU A 87 5.99 14.61 11.72
N LYS A 88 5.46 14.13 12.85
CA LYS A 88 6.07 13.03 13.62
C LYS A 88 6.13 11.71 12.85
N SER A 89 5.09 11.40 12.08
CA SER A 89 5.02 10.18 11.27
C SER A 89 6.01 10.25 10.10
N LEU A 90 6.12 11.40 9.42
CA LEU A 90 7.12 11.66 8.38
C LEU A 90 8.56 11.60 8.93
N MET A 91 8.82 12.21 10.09
CA MET A 91 10.13 12.10 10.76
C MET A 91 10.48 10.64 11.06
N LYS A 92 9.52 9.83 11.50
CA LYS A 92 9.73 8.41 11.81
C LYS A 92 9.92 7.55 10.56
N LEU A 93 9.25 7.89 9.44
CA LEU A 93 9.37 7.17 8.17
C LEU A 93 10.68 7.46 7.44
N ARG A 94 11.10 8.73 7.41
CA ARG A 94 12.22 9.19 6.56
C ARG A 94 13.50 9.50 7.31
N SER A 95 13.48 9.56 8.64
CA SER A 95 14.64 9.97 9.47
C SER A 95 15.27 11.30 9.00
N LEU A 96 14.45 12.22 8.46
CA LEU A 96 14.87 13.52 7.93
C LEU A 96 14.86 14.61 9.01
N GLU A 97 15.69 15.64 8.82
CA GLU A 97 15.62 16.87 9.61
C GLU A 97 14.27 17.59 9.44
N LYS A 98 13.84 18.30 10.49
CA LYS A 98 12.54 19.03 10.55
C LYS A 98 12.27 19.90 9.32
N GLN A 99 13.30 20.54 8.75
CA GLN A 99 13.14 21.40 7.56
C GLN A 99 12.78 20.63 6.28
N GLY A 100 13.31 19.41 6.09
CA GLY A 100 12.95 18.56 4.95
C GLY A 100 11.51 18.05 5.07
N VAL A 101 11.10 17.73 6.28
CA VAL A 101 9.74 17.24 6.58
C VAL A 101 8.67 18.31 6.34
N GLN A 102 8.94 19.58 6.66
CA GLN A 102 7.99 20.67 6.43
C GLN A 102 7.71 20.90 4.94
N LYS A 103 8.74 20.85 4.09
CA LYS A 103 8.57 20.99 2.63
C LYS A 103 7.72 19.85 2.06
N GLU A 104 8.02 18.60 2.44
CA GLU A 104 7.25 17.44 1.98
C GLU A 104 5.79 17.51 2.47
N LEU A 105 5.56 17.99 3.70
CA LEU A 105 4.20 18.20 4.22
C LEU A 105 3.42 19.29 3.44
N GLU A 106 4.09 20.37 3.02
CA GLU A 106 3.48 21.40 2.18
C GLU A 106 3.12 20.88 0.79
N ASP A 107 4.00 20.10 0.15
CA ASP A 107 3.74 19.45 -1.13
C ASP A 107 2.55 18.48 -1.04
N ILE A 108 2.47 17.69 0.04
CA ILE A 108 1.34 16.78 0.31
C ILE A 108 0.02 17.56 0.41
N LYS A 109 0.00 18.66 1.16
CA LYS A 109 -1.21 19.50 1.29
C LYS A 109 -1.61 20.16 -0.02
N ALA A 110 -0.64 20.59 -0.83
CA ALA A 110 -0.88 21.16 -2.15
C ALA A 110 -1.50 20.13 -3.11
N HIS A 111 -1.07 18.87 -3.03
CA HIS A 111 -1.67 17.77 -3.78
C HIS A 111 -3.10 17.44 -3.33
N LEU A 112 -3.34 17.35 -2.01
CA LEU A 112 -4.68 17.08 -1.47
C LEU A 112 -5.71 18.14 -1.88
N LYS A 113 -5.35 19.43 -1.85
CA LYS A 113 -6.22 20.52 -2.32
C LYS A 113 -6.51 20.48 -3.82
N LYS A 114 -5.66 19.82 -4.60
CA LYS A 114 -5.81 19.71 -6.06
C LYS A 114 -6.65 18.49 -6.46
N ASP A 115 -6.75 17.49 -5.58
CA ASP A 115 -7.52 16.26 -5.76
C ASP A 115 -8.94 16.29 -5.12
N GLU A 116 -9.28 17.36 -4.38
CA GLU A 116 -10.61 17.54 -3.77
C GLU A 116 -11.77 17.51 -4.79
N ASP A 117 -11.48 17.76 -6.07
CA ASP A 117 -12.45 17.78 -7.19
C ASP A 117 -12.44 16.50 -8.07
N GLY A 118 -11.81 15.42 -7.60
CA GLY A 118 -11.65 14.16 -8.34
C GLY A 118 -12.91 13.30 -8.43
N HIS A 119 -13.95 13.73 -9.15
CA HIS A 119 -15.11 12.87 -9.39
C HIS A 119 -14.76 11.71 -10.36
N LEU A 120 -15.25 10.50 -10.11
CA LEU A 120 -15.05 9.34 -11.02
C LEU A 120 -15.51 9.61 -12.47
N THR A 121 -16.42 10.56 -12.67
CA THR A 121 -16.86 11.03 -14.00
C THR A 121 -15.82 11.86 -14.74
N ASP A 122 -14.84 12.45 -14.04
CA ASP A 122 -13.75 13.22 -14.64
C ASP A 122 -12.73 12.32 -15.36
N ILE A 123 -12.64 11.06 -14.96
CA ILE A 123 -11.80 10.04 -15.63
C ILE A 123 -12.27 9.82 -17.08
N LEU A 124 -13.58 9.89 -17.32
CA LEU A 124 -14.19 9.75 -18.65
C LEU A 124 -14.14 11.06 -19.46
N LYS A 125 -14.18 12.21 -18.80
CA LYS A 125 -14.19 13.53 -19.46
C LYS A 125 -12.79 14.00 -19.85
N ARG A 126 -11.76 13.70 -19.06
CA ARG A 126 -10.41 14.17 -19.34
C ARG A 126 -9.69 13.25 -20.33
N PRO A 127 -9.18 13.77 -21.46
CA PRO A 127 -8.54 12.95 -22.49
C PRO A 127 -7.24 12.29 -22.01
N GLU A 128 -6.55 12.90 -21.04
CA GLU A 128 -5.34 12.37 -20.41
C GLU A 128 -5.64 11.14 -19.54
N LEU A 129 -6.67 11.24 -18.68
CA LEU A 129 -7.13 10.14 -17.83
C LEU A 129 -7.73 9.00 -18.67
N ARG A 130 -8.44 9.32 -19.76
CA ARG A 130 -8.97 8.32 -20.68
C ARG A 130 -7.86 7.52 -21.38
N LYS A 131 -6.77 8.18 -21.80
CA LYS A 131 -5.60 7.48 -22.37
C LYS A 131 -4.95 6.57 -21.33
N ALA A 132 -4.73 7.06 -20.11
CA ALA A 132 -4.20 6.24 -19.02
C ALA A 132 -5.10 5.05 -18.70
N PHE A 133 -6.42 5.25 -18.66
CA PHE A 133 -7.40 4.19 -18.41
C PHE A 133 -7.40 3.13 -19.51
N ILE A 134 -7.32 3.53 -20.78
CA ILE A 134 -7.19 2.60 -21.91
C ILE A 134 -5.88 1.81 -21.82
N ILE A 135 -4.76 2.46 -21.49
CA ILE A 135 -3.47 1.77 -21.29
C ILE A 135 -3.58 0.74 -20.16
N CYS A 136 -4.18 1.09 -19.03
CA CYS A 136 -4.41 0.15 -17.93
C CYS A 136 -5.31 -1.03 -18.32
N LEU A 137 -6.40 -0.77 -19.05
CA LEU A 137 -7.28 -1.83 -19.56
C LEU A 137 -6.54 -2.76 -20.51
N VAL A 138 -5.77 -2.20 -21.45
CA VAL A 138 -4.96 -2.99 -22.39
C VAL A 138 -3.94 -3.81 -21.62
N LEU A 139 -3.18 -3.23 -20.70
CA LEU A 139 -2.19 -3.96 -19.88
C LEU A 139 -2.82 -5.10 -19.05
N ASN A 140 -4.06 -4.95 -18.60
CA ASN A 140 -4.77 -5.98 -17.85
C ASN A 140 -5.31 -7.09 -18.76
N TYR A 141 -5.71 -6.75 -19.99
CA TYR A 141 -6.27 -7.68 -20.98
C TYR A 141 -5.23 -8.32 -21.89
N THR A 142 -4.02 -7.75 -22.00
CA THR A 142 -2.94 -8.39 -22.74
C THR A 142 -2.65 -9.73 -22.07
N PRO A 143 -2.85 -10.86 -22.77
CA PRO A 143 -2.50 -12.15 -22.22
C PRO A 143 -1.01 -12.11 -21.87
N LYS A 144 -0.67 -12.53 -20.65
CA LYS A 144 0.71 -12.89 -20.30
C LYS A 144 1.08 -14.12 -21.13
N GLU A 145 1.34 -13.92 -22.42
CA GLU A 145 2.02 -14.88 -23.27
C GLU A 145 3.45 -14.98 -22.73
N LEU A 146 3.80 -16.20 -22.32
CA LEU A 146 5.15 -16.62 -21.95
C LEU A 146 6.10 -16.50 -23.15
#